data_AF-G9WRU6-F1
#
_entry.id   AF-G9WRU6-F1
#
_cell.length_a   1.000
_cell.length_b   1.000
_cell.length_c   1.000
_cell.angle_alpha   90.00
_cell.angle_beta   90.00
_cell.angle_gamma   90.00
#
_symmetry.space_group_name_H-M   'P 1'
#
loop_
_entity.id
_entity.type
_entity.pdbx_description
1 polymer ?
#
loop_
_entity_poly.entity_id
_entity_poly.type
_entity_poly.pdbx_seq_one_letter_code
_entity_poly.pdbx_strand_id
1 'polypeptide(L)'
;MEKTLIDLRGITKSFDGELILDDLNLSIRENSFVTLLGPSGCGKTTTLRIIGGFVQPDKGQVLFEGKDITNLPANKRQLNTVFQKYALFPHMNIADNIAFGLRIRKKYGGVYSG
;
A
#
# COMPACT_ATOMS: atom_id res chain seq x y z
N MET A 1 21.11 11.15 -9.43
CA MET A 1 19.71 11.56 -9.64
C MET A 1 18.86 10.82 -8.63
N GLU A 2 17.91 11.50 -7.96
CA GLU A 2 17.04 10.86 -6.98
C GLU A 2 16.04 9.93 -7.67
N LYS A 3 15.98 8.67 -7.21
CA LYS A 3 15.14 7.61 -7.80
C LYS A 3 13.72 7.68 -7.23
N THR A 4 12.72 7.72 -8.10
CA THR A 4 11.31 7.61 -7.71
C THR A 4 10.99 6.15 -7.35
N LEU A 5 10.54 5.93 -6.12
CA LEU A 5 10.18 4.61 -5.60
C LEU A 5 8.73 4.27 -5.94
N ILE A 6 7.80 5.21 -5.69
CA ILE A 6 6.37 5.06 -5.98
C ILE A 6 5.94 6.23 -6.84
N ASP A 7 5.17 5.96 -7.88
CA ASP A 7 4.62 6.98 -8.77
C ASP A 7 3.13 6.69 -9.03
N LEU A 8 2.26 7.59 -8.60
CA LEU A 8 0.84 7.57 -8.88
C LEU A 8 0.59 8.51 -10.06
N ARG A 9 0.01 7.98 -11.14
CA ARG A 9 -0.28 8.76 -12.36
C ARG A 9 -1.77 8.77 -12.63
N GLY A 10 -2.36 9.95 -12.52
CA GLY A 10 -3.78 10.21 -12.78
C GLY A 10 -4.74 9.26 -12.09
N ILE A 11 -4.53 9.03 -10.79
CA ILE A 11 -5.36 8.12 -10.01
C ILE A 11 -6.74 8.75 -9.78
N THR A 12 -7.76 8.11 -10.37
CA THR A 12 -9.17 8.39 -10.08
C THR A 12 -9.76 7.25 -9.27
N LYS A 13 -10.55 7.56 -8.24
CA LYS A 13 -11.32 6.56 -7.51
C LYS A 13 -12.64 7.10 -7.01
N SER A 14 -13.71 6.35 -7.29
CA SER A 14 -15.05 6.55 -6.76
C SER A 14 -15.54 5.31 -5.99
N PHE A 15 -16.44 5.53 -5.04
CA PHE A 15 -17.22 4.47 -4.38
C PHE A 15 -18.70 4.83 -4.49
N ASP A 16 -19.52 3.90 -4.98
CA ASP A 16 -20.98 4.08 -5.12
C ASP A 16 -21.39 5.38 -5.82
N GLY A 17 -20.57 5.83 -6.79
CA GLY A 17 -20.78 7.07 -7.55
C GLY A 17 -20.19 8.33 -6.92
N GLU A 18 -19.72 8.29 -5.68
CA GLU A 18 -19.04 9.40 -5.01
C GLU A 18 -17.54 9.42 -5.36
N LEU A 19 -17.06 10.53 -5.91
CA LEU A 19 -15.68 10.73 -6.30
C LEU A 19 -14.80 11.03 -5.07
N ILE A 20 -13.84 10.16 -4.77
CA ILE A 20 -12.93 10.30 -3.62
C ILE A 20 -11.55 10.80 -4.03
N LEU A 21 -11.03 10.33 -5.16
CA LEU A 21 -9.78 10.81 -5.76
C LEU A 21 -10.06 11.22 -7.19
N ASP A 22 -9.62 12.42 -7.55
CA ASP A 22 -9.75 12.97 -8.90
C ASP A 22 -8.36 13.31 -9.44
N ASP A 23 -7.97 12.63 -10.52
CA ASP A 23 -6.68 12.79 -11.22
C ASP A 23 -5.45 12.98 -10.30
N LEU A 24 -5.34 12.16 -9.25
CA LEU A 24 -4.26 12.29 -8.28
C LEU A 24 -2.91 11.87 -8.88
N ASN A 25 -1.97 12.80 -8.91
CA ASN A 25 -0.59 12.58 -9.31
C ASN A 25 0.36 12.77 -8.11
N LEU A 26 1.17 11.76 -7.78
CA LEU A 26 2.06 11.78 -6.61
C LEU A 26 3.28 10.91 -6.84
N SER A 27 4.47 11.49 -6.74
CA SER A 27 5.73 10.77 -6.80
C SER A 27 6.44 10.79 -5.44
N ILE A 28 6.79 9.61 -4.93
CA ILE A 28 7.51 9.42 -3.67
C ILE A 28 8.91 8.89 -4.00
N ARG A 29 9.92 9.58 -3.49
CA ARG A 29 11.34 9.24 -3.73
C ARG A 29 11.82 8.15 -2.77
N GLU A 30 12.82 7.40 -3.18
CA GLU A 30 13.54 6.52 -2.27
C GLU A 30 14.11 7.29 -1.08
N ASN A 31 14.16 6.63 0.08
CA ASN A 31 14.69 7.19 1.33
C ASN A 31 13.97 8.47 1.83
N SER A 32 12.73 8.70 1.38
CA SER A 32 11.91 9.82 1.85
C SER A 32 10.95 9.41 2.96
N PHE A 33 10.59 10.37 3.80
CA PHE A 33 9.51 10.25 4.77
C PHE A 33 8.38 11.19 4.34
N VAL A 34 7.22 10.63 3.99
CA VAL A 34 6.09 11.38 3.44
C VAL A 34 4.86 11.21 4.33
N THR A 35 4.19 12.33 4.62
CA THR A 35 2.92 12.35 5.34
C THR A 35 1.82 12.87 4.43
N LEU A 36 0.69 12.16 4.37
CA LEU A 36 -0.54 12.65 3.72
C LEU A 36 -1.41 13.37 4.76
N LEU A 37 -1.61 14.68 4.59
CA LEU A 37 -2.41 15.51 5.49
C LEU A 37 -3.68 16.03 4.79
N GLY A 38 -4.77 16.17 5.54
CA GLY A 38 -6.01 16.75 5.05
C GLY A 38 -7.23 16.37 5.91
N PRO A 39 -8.40 16.98 5.68
CA PRO A 39 -9.63 16.73 6.44
C PRO A 39 -10.10 15.28 6.41
N SER A 40 -11.01 14.89 7.30
CA SER A 40 -11.68 13.59 7.18
C SER A 40 -12.35 13.46 5.82
N GLY A 41 -12.30 12.28 5.20
CA GLY A 41 -12.90 12.02 3.88
C GLY A 41 -12.05 12.44 2.67
N CYS A 42 -10.96 13.20 2.82
CA CYS A 42 -10.18 13.71 1.68
C CYS A 42 -9.32 12.65 0.91
N GLY A 43 -9.61 11.36 1.07
CA GLY A 43 -8.95 10.31 0.27
C GLY A 43 -7.62 9.75 0.80
N LYS A 44 -7.05 10.25 1.92
CA LYS A 44 -5.75 9.75 2.47
C LYS A 44 -5.66 8.22 2.60
N THR A 45 -6.65 7.63 3.29
CA THR A 45 -6.71 6.18 3.52
C THR A 45 -6.92 5.44 2.20
N THR A 46 -7.68 6.02 1.26
CA THR A 46 -7.88 5.47 -0.07
C THR A 46 -6.58 5.46 -0.87
N THR A 47 -5.79 6.54 -0.85
CA THR A 47 -4.47 6.61 -1.47
C THR A 47 -3.53 5.54 -0.93
N LEU A 48 -3.43 5.40 0.41
CA LEU A 48 -2.59 4.36 1.02
C LEU A 48 -3.05 2.94 0.65
N ARG A 49 -4.36 2.69 0.61
CA ARG A 49 -4.92 1.40 0.20
C ARG A 49 -4.68 1.10 -1.28
N ILE A 50 -4.68 2.11 -2.15
CA ILE A 50 -4.33 1.97 -3.58
C ILE A 50 -2.85 1.61 -3.73
N ILE A 51 -1.95 2.28 -3.01
CA ILE A 51 -0.52 1.94 -2.99
C ILE A 51 -0.30 0.50 -2.47
N GLY A 52 -1.01 0.11 -1.41
CA GLY A 52 -0.91 -1.23 -0.84
C GLY A 52 -1.61 -2.34 -1.64
N GLY A 53 -2.40 -2.00 -2.67
CA GLY A 53 -3.11 -2.99 -3.49
C GLY A 53 -4.37 -3.57 -2.84
N PHE A 54 -4.95 -2.87 -1.88
CA PHE A 54 -6.19 -3.23 -1.20
C PHE A 54 -7.43 -2.58 -1.84
N VAL A 55 -7.20 -1.54 -2.64
CA VAL A 55 -8.22 -0.87 -3.45
C VAL A 55 -7.63 -0.70 -4.85
N GLN A 56 -8.37 -1.09 -5.89
CA GLN A 56 -7.99 -0.75 -7.26
C GLN A 56 -8.50 0.66 -7.61
N PRO A 57 -7.66 1.50 -8.26
CA PRO A 57 -8.13 2.74 -8.85
C PRO A 57 -9.06 2.44 -10.03
N ASP A 58 -9.97 3.35 -10.33
CA ASP A 58 -10.85 3.21 -11.50
C ASP A 58 -10.14 3.65 -12.78
N LYS A 59 -9.19 4.59 -12.66
CA LYS A 59 -8.31 5.07 -13.73
C LYS A 59 -6.92 5.37 -13.18
N GLY A 60 -5.94 5.41 -14.08
CA GLY A 60 -4.56 5.75 -13.77
C GLY A 60 -3.70 4.53 -13.45
N GLN A 61 -2.46 4.79 -13.03
CA GLN A 61 -1.44 3.76 -12.80
C GLN A 61 -0.71 3.96 -11.48
N VAL A 62 -0.36 2.84 -10.84
CA VAL A 62 0.55 2.77 -9.70
C VAL A 62 1.84 2.13 -10.17
N LEU A 63 2.94 2.89 -10.17
CA LEU A 63 4.25 2.35 -10.49
C LEU A 63 5.09 2.19 -9.22
N PHE A 64 5.82 1.08 -9.15
CA PHE A 64 6.85 0.83 -8.13
C PHE A 64 8.18 0.57 -8.83
N GLU A 65 9.18 1.40 -8.54
CA GLU A 65 10.47 1.42 -9.24
C GLU A 65 10.32 1.45 -10.77
N GLY A 66 9.33 2.22 -11.26
CA GLY A 66 9.03 2.35 -12.70
C GLY A 66 8.26 1.17 -13.32
N LYS A 67 7.96 0.10 -12.57
CA LYS A 67 7.13 -1.02 -13.04
C LYS A 67 5.68 -0.80 -12.66
N ASP A 68 4.76 -1.01 -13.59
CA ASP A 68 3.32 -0.94 -13.32
C ASP A 68 2.89 -2.11 -12.41
N ILE A 69 2.36 -1.77 -11.24
CA ILE A 69 1.85 -2.71 -10.24
C ILE A 69 0.35 -2.53 -9.98
N THR A 70 -0.35 -1.77 -10.83
CA THR A 70 -1.77 -1.40 -10.65
C THR A 70 -2.65 -2.61 -10.40
N ASN A 71 -2.44 -3.67 -11.17
CA ASN A 71 -3.21 -4.93 -11.10
C ASN A 71 -2.60 -6.00 -10.18
N LEU A 72 -1.45 -5.72 -9.53
CA LEU A 72 -0.88 -6.68 -8.58
C LEU A 72 -1.69 -6.67 -7.27
N PRO A 73 -2.14 -7.85 -6.79
CA PRO A 73 -2.81 -7.95 -5.51
C PRO A 73 -1.83 -7.65 -4.36
N ALA A 74 -2.36 -7.19 -3.22
CA ALA A 74 -1.56 -6.76 -2.07
C ALA A 74 -0.49 -7.78 -1.62
N ASN A 75 -0.81 -9.08 -1.61
CA ASN A 75 0.12 -10.14 -1.19
C ASN A 75 1.31 -10.37 -2.14
N LYS A 76 1.26 -9.83 -3.36
CA LYS A 76 2.35 -9.89 -4.35
C LYS A 76 3.10 -8.57 -4.48
N ARG A 77 2.64 -7.50 -3.82
CA ARG A 77 3.36 -6.23 -3.80
C ARG A 77 4.50 -6.32 -2.81
N GLN A 78 5.69 -5.87 -3.22
CA GLN A 78 6.86 -5.77 -2.36
C GLN A 78 6.78 -4.52 -1.46
N LEU A 79 5.61 -4.30 -0.86
CA LEU A 79 5.27 -3.13 -0.05
C LEU A 79 4.69 -3.60 1.28
N ASN A 80 5.27 -3.14 2.38
CA ASN A 80 4.74 -3.39 3.72
C ASN A 80 3.78 -2.26 4.09
N THR A 81 2.55 -2.58 4.50
CA THR A 81 1.54 -1.61 4.93
C THR A 81 1.05 -1.96 6.34
N VAL A 82 0.99 -0.97 7.22
CA VAL A 82 0.41 -1.09 8.56
C VAL A 82 -0.87 -0.26 8.61
N PHE A 83 -1.98 -0.88 9.03
CA PHE A 83 -3.29 -0.20 9.12
C PHE A 83 -3.57 0.30 10.53
N GLN A 84 -4.44 1.32 10.64
CA GLN A 84 -4.83 1.94 11.91
C GLN A 84 -5.52 1.00 12.91
N LYS A 85 -6.14 -0.10 12.43
CA LYS A 85 -6.64 -1.14 13.34
C LYS A 85 -5.50 -2.10 13.67
N TYR A 86 -5.18 -2.19 14.96
CA TYR A 86 -4.20 -3.15 15.45
C TYR A 86 -4.65 -4.58 15.09
N ALA A 87 -3.96 -5.20 14.13
CA ALA A 87 -4.18 -6.59 13.75
C ALA A 87 -3.50 -7.54 14.75
N LEU A 88 -3.80 -7.37 16.04
CA LEU A 88 -3.29 -8.23 17.09
C LEU A 88 -4.05 -9.56 17.07
N PHE A 89 -3.33 -10.66 17.29
CA PHE A 89 -3.90 -11.97 17.54
C PHE A 89 -4.19 -12.08 19.04
N PRO A 90 -5.46 -11.94 19.49
CA PRO A 90 -5.79 -11.83 20.90
C PRO A 90 -5.52 -13.13 21.69
N HIS A 91 -5.34 -14.24 20.98
CA HIS A 91 -4.97 -15.53 21.54
C HIS A 91 -3.44 -15.74 21.65
N MET A 92 -2.64 -14.76 21.25
CA MET A 92 -1.17 -14.80 21.32
C MET A 92 -0.65 -13.82 22.39
N ASN A 93 0.46 -14.17 23.05
CA ASN A 93 1.15 -13.22 23.92
C ASN A 93 1.89 -12.13 23.09
N ILE A 94 2.49 -11.15 23.78
CA ILE A 94 3.17 -10.02 23.14
C ILE A 94 4.33 -10.48 22.24
N ALA A 95 5.17 -11.40 22.73
CA ALA A 95 6.31 -11.91 21.98
C ALA A 95 5.87 -12.65 20.71
N ASP A 96 4.80 -13.45 20.80
CA ASP A 96 4.23 -14.17 19.67
C ASP A 96 3.61 -13.24 18.63
N ASN A 97 2.91 -12.17 19.05
CA ASN A 97 2.39 -11.15 18.14
C ASN A 97 3.50 -10.45 17.35
N ILE A 98 4.61 -10.09 18.01
CA ILE A 98 5.77 -9.45 17.36
C ILE A 98 6.47 -10.44 16.41
N ALA A 99 6.64 -11.69 16.83
CA ALA A 99 7.37 -12.71 16.07
C ALA A 99 6.57 -13.29 14.89
N PHE A 100 5.24 -13.16 14.87
CA PHE A 100 4.36 -13.81 13.89
C PHE A 100 4.74 -13.53 12.43
N GLY A 101 4.95 -12.26 12.08
CA GLY A 101 5.36 -11.87 10.72
C GLY A 101 6.70 -12.49 10.30
N LEU A 102 7.66 -12.57 11.24
CA LEU A 102 8.97 -13.19 11.02
C LEU A 102 8.86 -14.72 10.85
N ARG A 103 7.99 -15.38 11.63
CA ARG A 103 7.75 -16.84 11.54
C ARG A 103 7.09 -17.22 10.23
N ILE A 104 6.11 -16.46 9.75
CA ILE A 104 5.49 -16.67 8.43
C ILE A 104 6.55 -16.54 7.34
N ARG A 105 7.38 -15.49 7.38
CA ARG A 105 8.46 -15.31 6.41
C ARG A 105 9.45 -16.47 6.44
N LYS A 106 9.80 -17.01 7.61
CA LYS A 106 10.71 -18.17 7.72
C LYS A 106 10.08 -19.47 7.25
N LYS A 107 8.77 -19.68 7.51
CA LYS A 107 8.05 -20.90 7.13
C LYS A 107 7.73 -20.99 5.64
N TYR A 108 7.53 -19.85 4.98
CA TYR A 108 7.17 -19.79 3.55
C TYR A 108 8.23 -19.13 2.65
N GLY A 109 9.33 -18.63 3.24
CA GLY A 109 10.42 -17.95 2.52
C GLY A 109 11.31 -18.83 1.65
N GLY A 110 10.96 -20.10 1.46
CA GLY A 110 11.57 -21.00 0.47
C GLY A 110 10.66 -21.35 -0.72
N VAL A 111 9.42 -20.85 -0.76
CA VAL A 111 8.41 -21.30 -1.76
C VAL A 111 7.98 -20.19 -2.73
N TYR A 112 8.44 -18.96 -2.54
CA TYR A 112 8.12 -17.83 -3.44
C TYR A 112 9.41 -17.13 -3.89
N SER A 113 10.19 -17.85 -4.68
CA SER A 113 11.21 -17.31 -5.58
C SER A 113 10.78 -17.67 -7.00
N GLY A 114 9.85 -16.88 -7.54
CA GLY A 114 9.27 -17.05 -8.87
C GLY A 114 8.51 -15.80 -9.28
#